data_AF-Z9JYB4-F1
#
_entry.id   AF-Z9JYB4-F1
#
_cell.length_a   1.000
_cell.length_b   1.000
_cell.length_c   1.000
_cell.angle_alpha   90.00
_cell.angle_beta   90.00
_cell.angle_gamma   90.00
#
_symmetry.space_group_name_H-M   'P 1'
#
loop_
_entity.id
_entity.type
_entity.pdbx_description
1 polymer ?
#
loop_
_entity_poly.entity_id
_entity_poly.type
_entity_poly.pdbx_seq_one_letter_code
_entity_poly.pdbx_strand_id
1 'polypeptide(L)'
;MRIHEPPAPGTVLDLPLSPAPGDVAQVRVLAAARRDLLTAPDPAPALRRFADAVLVEVSFRGRDLLPGAWVDDSLGSLARRPRPSPVDPARIRFPAVVLGEGRGSVLAWGETSWPLPLDGSVQVPASCRPGVHRAAELRRLALTALGRRAEVALTRWREEQFDVPWHDVRLVPHAAWWFDIAQVPREMRYADAARGQGRSPERFVLTPSS
;
A
#
# COMPACT_ATOMS: atom_id res chain seq x y z
N MET A 1 14.40 12.15 -20.73
CA MET A 1 13.42 11.67 -19.74
C MET A 1 13.63 10.17 -19.61
N ARG A 2 14.24 9.65 -18.53
CA ARG A 2 14.45 8.20 -18.42
C ARG A 2 13.12 7.58 -18.06
N ILE A 3 12.48 6.98 -19.06
CA ILE A 3 11.35 6.08 -18.90
C ILE A 3 11.94 4.82 -18.26
N HIS A 4 12.15 4.83 -16.95
CA HIS A 4 12.47 3.59 -16.25
C HIS A 4 11.17 2.79 -16.17
N GLU A 5 11.13 1.71 -16.94
CA GLU A 5 10.04 0.75 -16.84
C GLU A 5 9.92 0.26 -15.38
N PRO A 6 8.72 0.28 -14.79
CA PRO A 6 8.55 -0.14 -13.41
C PRO A 6 8.96 -1.62 -13.27
N PRO A 7 9.53 -2.02 -12.12
CA PRO A 7 9.90 -3.41 -11.91
C PRO A 7 8.75 -4.40 -12.20
N ALA A 8 9.09 -5.58 -12.70
CA ALA A 8 8.12 -6.64 -12.93
C ALA A 8 7.55 -7.17 -11.60
N PRO A 9 6.30 -7.67 -11.57
CA PRO A 9 5.76 -8.34 -10.40
C PRO A 9 6.67 -9.47 -9.91
N GLY A 10 6.80 -9.59 -8.60
CA GLY A 10 7.68 -10.55 -7.94
C GLY A 10 9.14 -10.13 -7.84
N THR A 11 9.53 -9.01 -8.45
CA THR A 11 10.85 -8.40 -8.18
C THR A 11 10.99 -8.16 -6.69
N VAL A 12 12.10 -8.61 -6.09
CA VAL A 12 12.43 -8.34 -4.69
C VAL A 12 13.58 -7.34 -4.63
N LEU A 13 13.36 -6.25 -3.91
CA LEU A 13 14.31 -5.17 -3.67
C LEU A 13 14.76 -5.18 -2.22
N ASP A 14 16.02 -4.84 -1.99
CA ASP A 14 16.58 -4.66 -0.66
C ASP A 14 16.42 -3.19 -0.24
N LEU A 15 15.67 -2.97 0.84
CA LEU A 15 15.47 -1.67 1.47
C LEU A 15 16.33 -1.59 2.75
N PRO A 16 17.46 -0.88 2.74
CA PRO A 16 18.30 -0.75 3.91
C PRO A 16 17.56 -0.03 5.04
N LEU A 17 17.46 -0.67 6.21
CA LEU A 17 16.86 -0.08 7.40
C LEU A 17 17.89 0.70 8.21
N SER A 18 19.17 0.31 8.18
CA SER A 18 20.28 1.06 8.74
C SER A 18 21.57 0.82 7.92
N PRO A 19 22.69 1.49 8.26
CA PRO A 19 23.98 1.19 7.66
C PRO A 19 24.54 -0.19 8.05
N ALA A 20 23.96 -0.86 9.06
CA ALA A 20 24.46 -2.14 9.54
C ALA A 20 24.25 -3.25 8.50
N PRO A 21 25.29 -4.05 8.20
CA PRO A 21 25.16 -5.18 7.27
C PRO A 21 24.03 -6.13 7.69
N GLY A 22 23.17 -6.49 6.73
CA GLY A 22 22.05 -7.40 6.96
C GLY A 22 20.80 -6.81 7.62
N ASP A 23 20.82 -5.52 8.01
CA ASP A 23 19.63 -4.81 8.51
C ASP A 23 18.82 -4.25 7.33
N VAL A 24 18.17 -5.17 6.61
CA VAL A 24 17.52 -4.91 5.33
C VAL A 24 16.11 -5.51 5.35
N ALA A 25 15.11 -4.69 5.01
CA ALA A 25 13.77 -5.16 4.69
C ALA A 25 13.68 -5.56 3.22
N GLN A 26 12.85 -6.56 2.93
CA GLN A 26 12.56 -6.99 1.57
C GLN A 26 11.31 -6.27 1.09
N VAL A 27 11.42 -5.63 -0.08
CA VAL A 27 10.29 -5.00 -0.77
C VAL A 27 9.96 -5.86 -1.97
N ARG A 28 8.83 -6.56 -1.94
CA ARG A 28 8.35 -7.32 -3.09
C ARG A 28 7.40 -6.46 -3.88
N VAL A 29 7.69 -6.32 -5.18
CA VAL A 29 6.82 -5.64 -6.12
C VAL A 29 5.63 -6.53 -6.42
N LEU A 30 4.43 -6.03 -6.13
CA LEU A 30 3.19 -6.73 -6.40
C LEU A 30 2.66 -6.37 -7.78
N ALA A 31 2.58 -5.08 -8.10
CA ALA A 31 2.04 -4.62 -9.38
C ALA A 31 2.48 -3.18 -9.67
N ALA A 32 2.61 -2.81 -10.93
CA ALA A 32 2.65 -1.42 -11.38
C ALA A 32 1.26 -1.01 -11.85
N ALA A 33 0.68 0.06 -11.31
CA ALA A 33 -0.75 0.36 -11.53
C ALA A 33 -1.10 0.51 -13.01
N ARG A 34 -0.36 1.34 -13.76
CA ARG A 34 -0.59 1.57 -15.19
C ARG A 34 -0.46 0.29 -16.03
N ARG A 35 0.55 -0.55 -15.75
CA ARG A 35 0.83 -1.76 -16.55
C ARG A 35 -0.10 -2.91 -16.19
N ASP A 36 -0.39 -3.10 -14.91
CA ASP A 36 -0.94 -4.37 -14.41
C ASP A 36 -2.39 -4.24 -13.93
N LEU A 37 -2.83 -3.04 -13.51
CA LEU A 37 -4.10 -2.86 -12.80
C LEU A 37 -5.10 -1.94 -13.52
N LEU A 38 -4.61 -0.97 -14.29
CA LEU A 38 -5.41 0.01 -15.03
C LEU A 38 -5.68 -0.38 -16.48
N THR A 39 -5.48 -1.66 -16.82
CA THR A 39 -5.67 -2.21 -18.18
C THR A 39 -7.15 -2.50 -18.49
N ALA A 40 -8.00 -2.59 -17.47
CA ALA A 40 -9.43 -2.79 -17.66
C ALA A 40 -10.07 -1.57 -18.36
N PRO A 41 -11.16 -1.75 -19.15
CA PRO A 41 -11.84 -0.64 -19.85
C PRO A 41 -12.37 0.46 -18.93
N ASP A 42 -12.78 0.09 -17.70
CA ASP A 42 -13.22 1.04 -16.68
C ASP A 42 -12.57 0.71 -15.33
N PRO A 43 -11.33 1.19 -15.09
CA PRO A 43 -10.63 0.91 -13.85
C PRO A 43 -11.19 1.78 -12.72
N ALA A 44 -11.26 1.21 -11.52
CA ALA A 44 -11.82 1.86 -10.35
C ALA A 44 -11.13 3.22 -10.08
N PRO A 45 -11.88 4.29 -9.75
CA PRO A 45 -11.32 5.63 -9.50
C PRO A 45 -10.21 5.64 -8.45
N ALA A 46 -10.30 4.75 -7.45
CA ALA A 46 -9.27 4.56 -6.43
C ALA A 46 -7.89 4.24 -7.03
N LEU A 47 -7.84 3.33 -8.00
CA LEU A 47 -6.60 2.91 -8.66
C LEU A 47 -6.00 3.99 -9.55
N ARG A 48 -6.84 4.84 -10.18
CA ARG A 48 -6.37 5.88 -11.11
C ARG A 48 -5.44 6.89 -10.42
N ARG A 49 -5.63 7.14 -9.12
CA ARG A 49 -4.75 8.02 -8.31
C ARG A 49 -3.33 7.49 -8.16
N PHE A 50 -3.14 6.20 -8.39
CA PHE A 50 -1.86 5.51 -8.26
C PHE A 50 -1.27 5.13 -9.62
N ALA A 51 -1.74 5.72 -10.73
CA ALA A 51 -1.38 5.29 -12.08
C ALA A 51 0.13 5.12 -12.30
N ASP A 52 0.93 6.04 -11.78
CA ASP A 52 2.39 6.03 -11.94
C ASP A 52 3.13 5.41 -10.75
N ALA A 53 2.40 4.76 -9.84
CA ALA A 53 2.95 4.10 -8.66
C ALA A 53 3.03 2.58 -8.82
N VAL A 54 3.88 2.00 -8.00
CA VAL A 54 4.08 0.56 -7.84
C VAL A 54 3.49 0.15 -6.49
N LEU A 55 2.60 -0.83 -6.51
CA LEU A 55 2.14 -1.53 -5.33
C LEU A 55 3.23 -2.49 -4.87
N VAL A 56 3.63 -2.38 -3.61
CA VAL A 56 4.60 -3.26 -2.97
C VAL A 56 4.06 -3.80 -1.66
N GLU A 57 4.65 -4.88 -1.21
CA GLU A 57 4.63 -5.29 0.20
C GLU A 57 6.05 -5.21 0.77
N VAL A 58 6.14 -5.06 2.09
CA VAL A 58 7.40 -4.98 2.81
C VAL A 58 7.43 -6.01 3.92
N SER A 59 8.49 -6.81 3.96
CA SER A 59 8.73 -7.81 5.00
C SER A 59 10.12 -7.68 5.61
N PHE A 60 10.28 -8.15 6.84
CA PHE A 60 11.57 -8.19 7.53
C PHE A 60 11.70 -9.52 8.26
N ARG A 61 12.76 -10.28 7.95
CA ARG A 61 13.01 -11.62 8.52
C ARG A 61 11.80 -12.55 8.41
N GLY A 62 11.10 -12.52 7.27
CA GLY A 62 9.92 -13.35 7.00
C GLY A 62 8.62 -12.87 7.63
N ARG A 63 8.63 -11.75 8.38
CA ARG A 63 7.42 -11.12 8.92
C ARG A 63 6.96 -9.99 8.00
N ASP A 64 5.68 -10.00 7.63
CA ASP A 64 5.07 -8.89 6.92
C ASP A 64 4.98 -7.65 7.82
N LEU A 65 5.54 -6.54 7.33
CA LEU A 65 5.49 -5.24 7.99
C LEU A 65 4.39 -4.38 7.36
N LEU A 66 4.41 -4.28 6.03
CA LEU A 66 3.45 -3.52 5.24
C LEU A 66 2.85 -4.48 4.21
N PRO A 67 1.59 -4.90 4.36
CA PRO A 67 0.97 -5.84 3.43
C PRO A 67 0.66 -5.22 2.05
N GLY A 68 0.68 -3.90 1.96
CA GLY A 68 0.46 -3.14 0.74
C GLY A 68 0.86 -1.68 0.94
N ALA A 69 1.60 -1.11 0.01
CA ALA A 69 1.96 0.30 -0.02
C ALA A 69 2.14 0.76 -1.47
N TRP A 70 1.66 1.94 -1.80
CA TRP A 70 1.93 2.56 -3.11
C TRP A 70 3.22 3.35 -3.01
N VAL A 71 4.15 3.11 -3.94
CA VAL A 71 5.47 3.74 -3.95
C VAL A 71 5.77 4.28 -5.34
N ASP A 72 6.44 5.42 -5.40
CA ASP A 72 6.84 6.03 -6.66
C ASP A 72 8.07 5.34 -7.29
N ASP A 73 8.61 5.95 -8.35
CA ASP A 73 9.75 5.45 -9.11
C ASP A 73 11.07 5.41 -8.31
N SER A 74 11.11 5.96 -7.09
CA SER A 74 12.29 5.89 -6.23
C SER A 74 12.67 4.47 -5.81
N LEU A 75 11.81 3.47 -6.02
CA LEU A 75 12.18 2.05 -5.91
C LEU A 75 13.31 1.65 -6.87
N GLY A 76 13.44 2.34 -8.01
CA GLY A 76 14.46 2.04 -9.01
C GLY A 76 15.90 2.19 -8.52
N SER A 77 16.12 2.91 -7.41
CA SER A 77 17.45 3.05 -6.79
C SER A 77 17.81 1.93 -5.80
N LEU A 78 16.87 1.04 -5.46
CA LEU A 78 17.11 -0.05 -4.52
C LEU A 78 17.80 -1.22 -5.21
N ALA A 79 18.66 -1.92 -4.47
CA ALA A 79 19.34 -3.11 -4.97
C ALA A 79 18.32 -4.23 -5.23
N ARG A 80 18.39 -4.86 -6.41
CA ARG A 80 17.57 -6.03 -6.75
C ARG A 80 18.21 -7.31 -6.26
N ARG A 81 17.39 -8.19 -5.69
CA ARG A 81 17.77 -9.60 -5.50
C ARG A 81 17.73 -10.35 -6.83
N PRO A 82 18.60 -11.37 -7.00
CA PRO A 82 18.72 -12.08 -8.26
C PRO A 82 17.53 -13.00 -8.58
N ARG A 83 16.80 -13.47 -7.55
CA ARG A 83 15.66 -14.37 -7.75
C ARG A 83 14.35 -13.64 -7.44
N PRO A 84 13.41 -13.57 -8.40
CA PRO A 84 12.07 -13.09 -8.11
C PRO A 84 11.35 -14.05 -7.16
N SER A 85 10.39 -13.50 -6.42
CA SER A 85 9.46 -14.26 -5.58
C SER A 85 8.08 -14.19 -6.22
N PRO A 86 7.44 -15.32 -6.56
CA PRO A 86 6.13 -15.33 -7.20
C PRO A 86 5.10 -14.50 -6.42
N VAL A 87 4.24 -13.77 -7.14
CA VAL A 87 3.09 -13.07 -6.56
C VAL A 87 1.85 -13.94 -6.77
N ASP A 88 1.11 -14.19 -5.70
CA ASP A 88 -0.19 -14.84 -5.76
C ASP A 88 -1.27 -13.75 -5.84
N PRO A 89 -1.98 -13.57 -6.97
CA PRO A 89 -2.99 -12.54 -7.13
C PRO A 89 -4.10 -12.60 -6.07
N ALA A 90 -4.43 -13.80 -5.59
CA ALA A 90 -5.45 -13.99 -4.55
C ALA A 90 -5.00 -13.50 -3.16
N ARG A 91 -3.70 -13.25 -2.97
CA ARG A 91 -3.11 -12.77 -1.70
C ARG A 91 -2.74 -11.30 -1.71
N ILE A 92 -2.88 -10.59 -2.83
CA ILE A 92 -2.62 -9.15 -2.90
C ILE A 92 -3.47 -8.41 -1.86
N ARG A 93 -2.84 -7.50 -1.11
CA ARG A 93 -3.54 -6.62 -0.16
C ARG A 93 -3.37 -5.17 -0.58
N PHE A 94 -4.37 -4.66 -1.30
CA PHE A 94 -4.42 -3.23 -1.60
C PHE A 94 -4.57 -2.40 -0.32
N PRO A 95 -3.88 -1.26 -0.19
CA PRO A 95 -4.15 -0.28 0.87
C PRO A 95 -5.60 0.15 0.89
N ALA A 96 -6.22 0.20 2.08
CA ALA A 96 -7.53 0.81 2.27
C ALA A 96 -7.40 2.30 2.53
N VAL A 97 -8.09 3.12 1.75
CA VAL A 97 -8.02 4.59 1.75
C VAL A 97 -9.43 5.17 1.77
N VAL A 98 -9.57 6.39 2.27
CA VAL A 98 -10.81 7.16 2.25
C VAL A 98 -10.79 8.16 1.10
N LEU A 99 -11.71 7.97 0.14
CA LEU A 99 -11.93 8.87 -0.99
C LEU A 99 -13.12 9.79 -0.72
N GLY A 100 -13.18 10.92 -1.45
CA GLY A 100 -14.30 11.86 -1.39
C GLY A 100 -14.38 12.67 -0.10
N GLU A 101 -15.43 13.46 0.05
CA GLU A 101 -15.66 14.32 1.21
C GLU A 101 -17.13 14.29 1.63
N GLY A 102 -17.38 14.44 2.94
CA GLY A 102 -18.71 14.41 3.54
C GLY A 102 -19.55 13.22 3.07
N ARG A 103 -20.77 13.49 2.60
CA ARG A 103 -21.73 12.47 2.15
C ARG A 103 -21.28 11.67 0.92
N GLY A 104 -20.30 12.18 0.17
CA GLY A 104 -19.74 11.50 -1.00
C GLY A 104 -18.51 10.65 -0.67
N SER A 105 -18.17 10.50 0.61
CA SER A 105 -16.99 9.76 1.01
C SER A 105 -17.19 8.25 0.95
N VAL A 106 -16.13 7.53 0.59
CA VAL A 106 -16.13 6.06 0.51
C VAL A 106 -14.84 5.50 1.09
N LEU A 107 -14.94 4.35 1.73
CA LEU A 107 -13.81 3.50 2.06
C LEU A 107 -13.50 2.65 0.84
N ALA A 108 -12.32 2.80 0.25
CA ALA A 108 -11.92 2.12 -0.98
C ALA A 108 -10.61 1.39 -0.80
N TRP A 109 -10.50 0.18 -1.36
CA TRP A 109 -9.23 -0.52 -1.52
C TRP A 109 -9.26 -1.35 -2.79
N GLY A 110 -8.21 -1.22 -3.60
CA GLY A 110 -8.21 -1.80 -4.95
C GLY A 110 -9.41 -1.30 -5.73
N GLU A 111 -10.30 -2.21 -6.08
CA GLU A 111 -11.47 -1.91 -6.93
C GLU A 111 -12.81 -2.00 -6.20
N THR A 112 -12.75 -2.26 -4.90
CA THR A 112 -13.92 -2.32 -4.04
C THR A 112 -14.10 -1.04 -3.26
N SER A 113 -15.35 -0.64 -3.03
CA SER A 113 -15.68 0.59 -2.31
C SER A 113 -16.97 0.43 -1.51
N TRP A 114 -17.03 1.06 -0.34
CA TRP A 114 -18.21 1.13 0.52
C TRP A 114 -18.49 2.58 0.90
N PRO A 115 -19.77 3.03 0.88
CA PRO A 115 -20.13 4.35 1.35
C PRO A 115 -19.71 4.59 2.80
N LEU A 116 -19.21 5.79 3.08
CA LEU A 116 -19.05 6.30 4.43
C LEU A 116 -20.07 7.42 4.61
N PRO A 117 -21.17 7.22 5.36
CA PRO A 117 -22.16 8.25 5.65
C PRO A 117 -21.62 9.29 6.63
N LEU A 118 -20.53 9.98 6.27
CA LEU A 118 -19.99 11.06 7.06
C LEU A 118 -20.87 12.30 6.87
N ASP A 119 -21.26 12.90 7.99
CA ASP A 119 -21.66 14.30 7.96
C ASP A 119 -20.41 15.17 7.77
N GLY A 120 -20.59 16.40 7.28
CA GLY A 120 -19.47 17.30 6.98
C GLY A 120 -18.61 17.69 8.21
N SER A 121 -18.99 17.26 9.41
CA SER A 121 -18.26 17.49 10.66
C SER A 121 -17.10 16.52 10.89
N VAL A 122 -17.10 15.35 10.25
CA VAL A 122 -16.02 14.38 10.42
C VAL A 122 -14.84 14.75 9.52
N GLN A 123 -13.73 15.15 10.13
CA GLN A 123 -12.47 15.32 9.42
C GLN A 123 -11.79 13.98 9.18
N VAL A 124 -11.43 13.70 7.92
CA VAL A 124 -10.66 12.51 7.55
C VAL A 124 -9.16 12.84 7.62
N PRO A 125 -8.37 12.15 8.46
CA PRO A 125 -6.94 12.37 8.56
C PRO A 125 -6.21 12.18 7.22
N ALA A 126 -5.14 12.94 6.99
CA ALA A 126 -4.33 12.83 5.79
C ALA A 126 -3.70 11.42 5.63
N SER A 127 -3.40 10.74 6.73
CA SER A 127 -2.90 9.36 6.76
C SER A 127 -3.92 8.34 6.23
N CYS A 128 -5.22 8.64 6.26
CA CYS A 128 -6.27 7.81 5.70
C CYS A 128 -6.58 8.16 4.23
N ARG A 129 -6.04 9.26 3.71
CA ARG A 129 -6.21 9.66 2.32
C ARG A 129 -5.27 8.86 1.41
N PRO A 130 -5.62 8.68 0.13
CA PRO A 130 -4.72 8.08 -0.85
C PRO A 130 -3.42 8.86 -0.93
N GLY A 131 -2.30 8.15 -0.97
CA GLY A 131 -0.99 8.74 -1.18
C GLY A 131 0.04 7.72 -1.63
N VAL A 132 1.12 8.23 -2.19
CA VAL A 132 2.26 7.44 -2.70
C VAL A 132 3.47 7.79 -1.86
N HIS A 133 4.16 6.77 -1.37
CA HIS A 133 5.39 6.93 -0.60
C HIS A 133 6.61 7.03 -1.51
N ARG A 134 7.62 7.74 -1.04
CA ARG A 134 8.99 7.58 -1.53
C ARG A 134 9.66 6.39 -0.85
N ALA A 135 10.70 5.80 -1.43
CA ALA A 135 11.49 4.73 -0.80
C ALA A 135 12.04 5.14 0.58
N ALA A 136 12.46 6.41 0.73
CA ALA A 136 12.90 6.95 2.02
C ALA A 136 11.77 7.00 3.07
N GLU A 137 10.53 7.20 2.64
CA GLU A 137 9.35 7.17 3.50
C GLU A 137 8.94 5.74 3.83
N LEU A 138 8.96 4.85 2.83
CA LEU A 138 8.76 3.42 3.01
C LEU A 138 9.72 2.85 4.07
N ARG A 139 10.99 3.28 4.07
CA ARG A 139 11.96 2.95 5.12
C ARG A 139 11.49 3.40 6.50
N ARG A 140 10.99 4.63 6.63
CA ARG A 140 10.48 5.16 7.91
C ARG A 140 9.24 4.41 8.39
N LEU A 141 8.34 4.06 7.46
CA LEU A 141 7.17 3.23 7.75
C LEU A 141 7.59 1.84 8.24
N ALA A 142 8.55 1.19 7.57
CA ALA A 142 9.08 -0.10 7.99
C ALA A 142 9.76 -0.04 9.37
N LEU A 143 10.60 0.97 9.63
CA LEU A 143 11.20 1.20 10.96
C LEU A 143 10.12 1.41 12.02
N THR A 144 9.07 2.17 11.69
CA THR A 144 7.96 2.42 12.62
C THR A 144 7.18 1.14 12.92
N ALA A 145 6.87 0.33 11.90
CA ALA A 145 6.19 -0.96 12.06
C ALA A 145 7.02 -1.97 12.90
N LEU A 146 8.34 -1.82 12.90
CA LEU A 146 9.27 -2.58 13.75
C LEU A 146 9.41 -2.03 15.18
N GLY A 147 8.73 -0.94 15.54
CA GLY A 147 8.88 -0.27 16.84
C GLY A 147 10.19 0.53 16.97
N ARG A 148 10.92 0.74 15.86
CA ARG A 148 12.23 1.41 15.81
C ARG A 148 12.08 2.90 15.47
N ARG A 149 11.05 3.56 16.02
CA ARG A 149 10.79 5.00 15.78
C ARG A 149 12.00 5.87 16.12
N ALA A 150 12.75 5.53 17.17
CA ALA A 150 13.95 6.25 17.60
C ALA A 150 15.05 6.34 16.52
N GLU A 151 15.05 5.43 15.55
CA GLU A 151 16.04 5.36 14.46
C GLU A 151 15.62 6.18 13.22
N VAL A 152 14.44 6.80 13.28
CA VAL A 152 13.99 7.75 12.26
C VAL A 152 14.63 9.10 12.54
N ALA A 153 15.43 9.60 11.59
CA ALA A 153 16.15 10.86 11.74
C ALA A 153 15.25 12.11 11.86
N LEU A 154 13.97 12.01 11.50
CA LEU A 154 13.01 13.11 11.56
C LEU A 154 12.29 13.14 12.91
N THR A 155 12.45 14.23 13.65
CA THR A 155 11.89 14.42 15.00
C THR A 155 10.41 14.10 15.08
N ARG A 156 9.58 14.58 14.13
CA ARG A 156 8.12 14.33 14.15
C ARG A 156 7.76 12.85 14.13
N TRP A 157 8.47 12.02 13.36
CA TRP A 157 8.18 10.59 13.27
C TRP A 157 8.50 9.82 14.57
N ARG A 158 9.27 10.43 15.46
CA ARG A 158 9.62 9.88 16.77
C ARG A 158 8.55 10.16 17.82
N GLU A 159 7.71 11.18 17.60
CA GLU A 159 6.63 11.54 18.51
C GLU A 159 5.55 10.45 18.47
N GLU A 160 5.15 9.93 19.64
CA GLU A 160 4.20 8.82 19.70
C GLU A 160 2.81 9.18 19.15
N GLN A 161 2.43 10.45 19.31
CA GLN A 161 1.17 11.02 18.86
C GLN A 161 1.20 11.45 17.38
N PHE A 162 2.37 11.37 16.72
CA PHE A 162 2.45 11.71 15.30
C PHE A 162 1.65 10.71 14.47
N ASP A 163 0.72 11.25 13.69
CA ASP A 163 -0.07 10.47 12.75
C ASP A 163 0.81 10.07 11.56
N VAL A 164 1.28 8.82 11.60
CA VAL A 164 2.14 8.24 10.58
C VAL A 164 1.34 8.15 9.28
N PRO A 165 1.88 8.60 8.13
CA PRO A 165 1.20 8.51 6.85
C PRO A 165 1.19 7.06 6.38
N TRP A 166 0.31 6.23 6.93
CA TRP A 166 0.20 4.82 6.55
C TRP A 166 -0.45 4.65 5.18
N HIS A 167 -1.38 5.55 4.82
CA HIS A 167 -2.31 5.47 3.68
C HIS A 167 -3.23 4.25 3.68
N ASP A 168 -2.76 3.08 4.14
CA ASP A 168 -3.62 1.97 4.54
C ASP A 168 -4.24 2.22 5.92
N VAL A 169 -5.53 2.55 5.91
CA VAL A 169 -6.40 2.77 7.06
C VAL A 169 -6.30 1.59 8.05
N ARG A 170 -6.02 0.36 7.62
CA ARG A 170 -5.85 -0.79 8.55
C ARG A 170 -4.67 -0.67 9.48
N LEU A 171 -3.63 0.07 9.07
CA LEU A 171 -2.40 0.30 9.82
C LEU A 171 -2.49 1.53 10.73
N VAL A 172 -3.54 2.36 10.58
CA VAL A 172 -3.78 3.52 11.43
C VAL A 172 -4.32 3.05 12.80
N PRO A 173 -3.65 3.38 13.93
CA PRO A 173 -3.97 2.79 15.24
C PRO A 173 -5.45 2.86 15.69
N HIS A 174 -6.16 3.95 15.34
CA HIS A 174 -7.53 4.21 15.78
C HIS A 174 -8.56 4.13 14.64
N ALA A 175 -8.21 3.52 13.51
CA ALA A 175 -9.04 3.52 12.31
C ALA A 175 -10.12 2.42 12.25
N ALA A 176 -10.29 1.63 13.31
CA ALA A 176 -11.31 0.57 13.37
C ALA A 176 -12.72 1.12 13.05
N TRP A 177 -13.03 2.33 13.53
CA TRP A 177 -14.35 2.93 13.34
C TRP A 177 -14.75 3.15 11.87
N TRP A 178 -13.77 3.32 10.95
CA TRP A 178 -14.07 3.47 9.51
C TRP A 178 -14.66 2.20 8.92
N PHE A 179 -14.17 1.05 9.38
CA PHE A 179 -14.63 -0.27 8.97
C PHE A 179 -16.03 -0.56 9.54
N ASP A 180 -16.27 -0.14 10.79
CA ASP A 180 -17.58 -0.26 11.44
C ASP A 180 -18.66 0.55 10.70
N ILE A 181 -18.36 1.82 10.37
CA ILE A 181 -19.28 2.67 9.58
C ILE A 181 -19.55 2.09 8.19
N ALA A 182 -18.50 1.58 7.54
CA ALA A 182 -18.62 0.95 6.23
C ALA A 182 -19.33 -0.42 6.29
N GLN A 183 -19.58 -0.95 7.50
CA GLN A 183 -20.11 -2.30 7.75
C GLN A 183 -19.26 -3.39 7.10
N VAL A 184 -17.94 -3.24 7.16
CA VAL A 184 -16.99 -4.21 6.62
C VAL A 184 -16.05 -4.70 7.73
N PRO A 185 -15.84 -6.01 7.90
CA PRO A 185 -14.85 -6.51 8.84
C PRO A 185 -13.44 -5.97 8.52
N ARG A 186 -12.74 -5.45 9.54
CA ARG A 186 -11.36 -4.95 9.42
C ARG A 186 -10.40 -5.98 8.82
N GLU A 187 -10.57 -7.25 9.20
CA GLU A 187 -9.74 -8.36 8.77
C GLU A 187 -10.14 -8.94 7.39
N MET A 188 -11.17 -8.36 6.76
CA MET A 188 -11.61 -8.80 5.44
C MET A 188 -10.44 -8.70 4.45
N ARG A 189 -10.17 -9.82 3.76
CA ARG A 189 -9.15 -9.86 2.72
C ARG A 189 -9.72 -9.25 1.45
N TYR A 190 -8.86 -8.61 0.66
CA TYR A 190 -9.28 -7.99 -0.59
C TYR A 190 -9.97 -8.99 -1.53
N ALA A 191 -9.44 -10.21 -1.68
CA ALA A 191 -10.04 -11.21 -2.55
C ALA A 191 -11.48 -11.57 -2.17
N ASP A 192 -11.79 -11.62 -0.87
CA ASP A 192 -13.15 -11.91 -0.40
C ASP A 192 -14.07 -10.71 -0.66
N ALA A 193 -13.58 -9.49 -0.42
CA ALA A 193 -14.29 -8.26 -0.71
C ALA A 193 -14.59 -8.09 -2.21
N ALA A 194 -13.60 -8.37 -3.05
CA ALA A 194 -13.70 -8.32 -4.51
C ALA A 194 -14.81 -9.27 -4.99
N ARG A 195 -14.77 -10.53 -4.57
CA ARG A 195 -15.82 -11.51 -4.90
C ARG A 195 -17.20 -11.05 -4.44
N GLY A 196 -17.30 -10.53 -3.22
CA GLY A 196 -18.56 -10.00 -2.67
C GLY A 196 -19.15 -8.83 -3.47
N GLN A 197 -18.32 -8.05 -4.16
CA GLN A 197 -18.74 -6.94 -5.03
C GLN A 197 -18.72 -7.30 -6.54
N GLY A 198 -18.69 -8.59 -6.88
CA GLY A 198 -18.69 -9.05 -8.27
C GLY A 198 -17.41 -8.70 -9.05
N ARG A 199 -16.31 -8.44 -8.36
CA ARG A 199 -14.98 -8.20 -8.95
C ARG A 199 -14.15 -9.48 -8.88
N SER A 200 -13.32 -9.71 -9.90
CA SER A 200 -12.36 -10.82 -9.90
C SER A 200 -10.99 -10.34 -9.41
N PRO A 201 -10.44 -10.86 -8.30
CA PRO A 201 -9.07 -10.55 -7.88
C PRO A 201 -8.03 -11.16 -8.84
N GLU A 202 -8.39 -12.19 -9.61
CA GLU A 202 -7.48 -12.88 -10.52
C GLU A 202 -7.28 -12.16 -11.86
N ARG A 203 -8.04 -11.09 -12.12
CA ARG A 203 -7.81 -10.26 -13.32
C ARG A 203 -6.46 -9.56 -13.31
N PHE A 204 -5.81 -9.47 -12.16
CA PHE A 204 -4.44 -9.04 -12.02
C PHE A 204 -3.53 -10.21 -12.39
N VAL A 205 -3.33 -10.41 -13.70
CA VAL A 205 -2.35 -11.39 -14.21
C VAL A 205 -0.96 -10.82 -13.97
N LEU A 206 -0.34 -11.25 -12.87
CA LEU A 206 0.97 -10.78 -12.43
C LEU A 206 2.02 -11.85 -12.74
N THR A 207 2.31 -12.04 -14.03
CA THR A 207 3.37 -12.95 -14.44
C THR A 207 4.73 -12.32 -14.18
N PRO A 208 5.68 -13.03 -13.56
CA PRO A 208 7.07 -12.62 -13.62
C PRO A 208 7.51 -12.67 -15.08
N SER A 209 7.93 -11.54 -15.64
CA SER A 209 8.56 -11.53 -16.95
C SER A 209 9.84 -12.35 -16.86
N SER A 210 9.90 -13.42 -17.67
CA SER A 210 11.06 -14.31 -17.81
C SER A 210 12.33 -13.58 -18.24
#